data_AF-A0A453SWP6-F1
#
_entry.id   AF-A0A453SWP6-F1
#
_cell.length_a   1.000
_cell.length_b   1.000
_cell.length_c   1.000
_cell.angle_alpha   90.00
_cell.angle_beta   90.00
_cell.angle_gamma   90.00
#
_symmetry.space_group_name_H-M   'P 1'
#
loop_
_entity.id
_entity.type
_entity.pdbx_description
1 polymer ?
#
loop_
_entity_poly.entity_id
_entity_poly.type
_entity_poly.pdbx_seq_one_letter_code
_entity_poly.pdbx_strand_id
1 'polypeptide(L)' 'DRSQFRRMADPALQGRYPSLDLQEALEVASLCIHDNHAMRAPIGTVVTALSRLAYDVDPPESSHRTTPN' A
#
# COMPACT_ATOMS: atom_id res chain seq x y z
N ASP A 1 7.45 -10.29 -8.28
CA ASP A 1 6.62 -11.35 -7.68
C ASP A 1 5.87 -10.77 -6.47
N ARG A 2 4.53 -10.82 -6.48
CA ARG A 2 3.70 -10.22 -5.40
C ARG A 2 3.93 -10.91 -4.04
N SER A 3 4.42 -12.15 -4.01
CA SER A 3 4.73 -12.84 -2.76
C SER A 3 5.89 -12.20 -1.99
N GLN A 4 6.73 -11.40 -2.65
CA GLN A 4 7.88 -10.74 -2.02
C GLN A 4 7.58 -9.35 -1.50
N PHE A 5 6.40 -8.78 -1.78
CA PHE A 5 6.08 -7.41 -1.38
C PHE A 5 6.11 -7.22 0.13
N ARG A 6 5.70 -8.25 0.89
CA ARG A 6 5.82 -8.26 2.36
C ARG A 6 7.25 -8.12 2.87
N ARG A 7 8.26 -8.51 2.07
CA ARG A 7 9.69 -8.39 2.41
C ARG A 7 10.24 -6.98 2.13
N MET A 8 9.50 -6.15 1.39
CA MET A 8 9.86 -4.75 1.13
C MET A 8 9.32 -3.80 2.20
N ALA A 9 8.33 -4.26 2.98
CA ALA A 9 7.84 -3.51 4.13
C ALA A 9 8.89 -3.43 5.23
N ASP A 10 8.84 -2.35 6.02
CA ASP A 10 9.71 -2.17 7.17
C ASP A 10 9.56 -3.36 8.16
N PRO A 11 10.64 -4.09 8.47
CA PRO A 11 10.61 -5.18 9.44
C PRO A 11 10.08 -4.78 10.83
N ALA A 12 10.26 -3.52 11.24
CA ALA A 12 9.79 -3.00 12.52
C ALA A 12 8.25 -2.95 12.61
N LEU A 13 7.56 -2.92 11.47
CA LEU A 13 6.09 -3.04 11.44
C LEU A 13 5.62 -4.44 11.84
N GLN A 14 6.47 -5.47 11.77
CA GLN A 14 6.16 -6.85 12.18
C GLN A 14 4.86 -7.39 11.53
N GLY A 15 4.61 -7.02 10.27
CA GLY A 15 3.39 -7.40 9.55
C GLY A 15 2.14 -6.60 9.93
N ARG A 16 2.25 -5.58 10.79
CA ARG A 16 1.14 -4.68 11.16
C ARG A 16 1.00 -3.55 10.15
N TYR A 17 0.52 -3.89 8.97
CA TYR A 17 0.18 -2.93 7.92
C TYR A 17 -0.91 -3.54 7.02
N PRO A 18 -1.75 -2.72 6.37
CA PRO A 18 -2.69 -3.21 5.37
C PRO A 18 -1.92 -3.82 4.19
N SER A 19 -2.09 -5.12 3.95
CA SER A 19 -1.37 -5.81 2.87
C SER A 19 -1.74 -5.31 1.47
N LEU A 20 -2.98 -4.82 1.31
CA LEU A 20 -3.48 -4.30 0.04
C LEU A 20 -2.86 -2.93 -0.26
N ASP A 21 -2.88 -2.01 0.71
CA ASP A 21 -2.29 -0.68 0.56
C ASP A 21 -0.78 -0.75 0.30
N LEU A 22 -0.08 -1.69 0.94
CA LEU A 22 1.33 -1.94 0.64
C LEU A 22 1.51 -2.35 -0.83
N GLN A 23 0.65 -3.22 -1.35
CA GLN A 23 0.74 -3.65 -2.73
C GLN A 23 0.48 -2.48 -3.68
N GLU A 24 -0.56 -1.69 -3.44
CA GLU A 24 -0.87 -0.52 -4.27
C GLU A 24 0.26 0.52 -4.22
N ALA A 25 0.81 0.80 -3.05
CA ALA A 25 1.95 1.70 -2.90
C ALA A 25 3.17 1.21 -3.71
N LEU A 26 3.44 -0.09 -3.73
CA LEU A 26 4.52 -0.68 -4.51
C LEU A 26 4.25 -0.64 -6.02
N GLU A 27 3.00 -0.82 -6.45
CA GLU A 27 2.59 -0.65 -7.85
C GLU A 27 2.81 0.80 -8.31
N VAL A 28 2.40 1.78 -7.49
CA VAL A 28 2.65 3.21 -7.76
C VAL A 28 4.15 3.50 -7.81
N ALA A 29 4.94 2.96 -6.88
CA ALA A 29 6.40 3.13 -6.87
C ALA A 29 7.07 2.52 -8.10
N SER A 30 6.59 1.35 -8.56
CA SER A 30 7.06 0.69 -9.79
C SER A 30 6.89 1.58 -11.02
N LEU A 31 5.76 2.30 -11.13
CA LEU A 31 5.56 3.25 -12.22
C LEU A 31 6.61 4.37 -12.18
N CYS A 32 7.01 4.85 -11.00
CA CYS A 32 7.99 5.93 -10.88
C CYS A 32 9.40 5.53 -11.36
N ILE A 33 9.81 4.29 -11.08
CA ILE A 33 11.17 3.79 -11.38
C ILE A 33 11.24 2.98 -12.69
N HIS A 34 10.18 2.99 -13.48
CA HIS A 34 10.10 2.19 -14.70
C HIS A 34 11.26 2.54 -15.67
N ASP A 35 11.90 1.50 -16.24
CA ASP A 35 13.06 1.65 -17.14
C ASP A 35 12.72 2.49 -18.39
N ASN A 36 11.55 2.23 -18.98
CA ASN A 36 11.00 3.06 -20.04
C ASN A 36 10.45 4.39 -19.48
N HIS A 37 11.07 5.51 -19.84
CA HIS A 37 10.67 6.86 -19.43
C HIS A 37 9.21 7.19 -19.78
N ALA A 38 8.68 6.69 -20.90
CA ALA A 38 7.30 6.94 -21.32
C ALA A 38 6.25 6.23 -20.43
N MET A 39 6.66 5.20 -19.69
CA MET A 39 5.80 4.47 -18.76
C MET A 39 5.83 5.07 -17.35
N ARG A 40 6.66 6.08 -17.10
CA ARG A 40 6.72 6.73 -15.79
C ARG A 40 5.47 7.55 -15.56
N ALA A 41 4.82 7.32 -14.43
CA ALA A 41 3.59 8.02 -14.09
C ALA A 41 3.85 9.53 -13.89
N PRO A 42 2.97 10.42 -14.37
CA PRO A 42 3.01 11.84 -14.02
C PRO A 42 2.96 12.02 -12.50
N ILE A 43 3.74 12.97 -11.98
CA ILE A 43 3.82 13.18 -10.52
C ILE A 43 2.46 13.50 -9.89
N GLY A 44 1.56 14.17 -10.61
CA GLY A 44 0.18 14.43 -10.14
C GLY A 44 -0.63 13.16 -9.92
N THR A 45 -0.46 12.15 -10.78
CA THR A 45 -1.09 10.82 -10.63
C THR A 45 -0.52 10.07 -9.43
N VAL A 46 0.81 10.12 -9.26
CA VAL A 46 1.50 9.49 -8.12
C VAL A 46 1.02 10.09 -6.80
N VAL A 47 1.01 11.42 -6.69
CA VAL A 47 0.55 12.12 -5.47
C VAL A 47 -0.92 11.80 -5.20
N THR A 48 -1.78 11.81 -6.22
CA THR A 48 -3.20 11.46 -6.06
C THR A 48 -3.41 10.05 -5.53
N ALA A 49 -2.66 9.07 -6.07
CA ALA A 49 -2.75 7.68 -5.62
C ALA A 49 -2.26 7.53 -4.17
N LEU A 50 -1.11 8.12 -3.83
CA LEU A 50 -0.57 8.08 -2.47
C LEU A 50 -1.45 8.81 -1.46
N SER A 51 -2.09 9.93 -1.85
CA SER A 51 -3.04 10.63 -1.00
C SER A 51 -4.25 9.75 -0.68
N ARG A 52 -4.81 9.01 -1.66
CA ARG A 52 -5.90 8.07 -1.40
C ARG A 52 -5.49 7.01 -0.39
N LEU A 53 -4.33 6.38 -0.57
CA LEU A 53 -3.79 5.38 0.36
C LEU A 53 -3.58 5.92 1.78
N ALA A 54 -3.15 7.18 1.91
CA ALA A 54 -2.94 7.80 3.21
C ALA A 54 -4.25 8.12 3.96
N TYR A 55 -5.35 8.33 3.23
CA TYR A 55 -6.66 8.69 3.80
C TYR A 55 -7.62 7.50 3.94
N ASP A 56 -7.36 6.37 3.26
CA ASP A 56 -8.18 5.14 3.34
C ASP A 56 -7.80 4.23 4.53
N VAL A 57 -6.93 4.72 5.42
CA VAL A 57 -6.63 4.05 6.69
C VAL A 57 -7.81 4.25 7.63
N ASP A 58 -8.86 3.45 7.45
CA ASP A 58 -9.77 3.14 8.55
C ASP A 58 -8.90 2.63 9.72
N PRO A 59 -9.08 3.14 10.96
CA PRO A 59 -8.34 2.65 12.11
C PRO A 59 -8.56 1.14 12.22
N PRO A 60 -7.55 0.36 12.66
CA PRO A 60 -7.66 -1.08 12.69
C PRO A 60 -8.89 -1.47 13.51
N GLU A 61 -9.92 -1.99 12.84
CA GLU A 61 -11.05 -2.62 13.50
C GLU A 61 -10.48 -3.66 14.46
N SER A 62 -10.51 -3.31 15.74
CA SER A 62 -10.32 -4.27 16.81
C SER A 62 -11.44 -5.27 16.63
N SER A 63 -11.11 -6.44 16.10
CA SER A 63 -12.00 -7.60 16.01
C SER A 63 -12.54 -7.92 17.40
N HIS A 64 -13.66 -7.32 17.76
CA HIS A 64 -14.59 -7.76 18.79
C HIS A 64 -15.97 -7.76 18.16
N ARG A 65 -16.15 -8.70 17.21
CA ARG A 65 -17.47 -9.25 16.92
C ARG A 65 -17.86 -10.11 18.13
N THR A 66 -18.27 -9.45 19.21
CA THR A 66 -18.95 -10.11 20.32
C THR A 66 -20.21 -10.75 19.76
N THR A 67 -20.26 -12.08 19.80
CA THR A 67 -21.44 -12.87 19.48
C THR A 67 -22.60 -12.45 20.37
N PRO A 68 -23.79 -12.15 19.85
CA PRO A 68 -24.97 -11.99 20.69
C PRO A 68 -25.49 -13.38 21.08
N ASN A 69 -25.63 -13.61 22.39
CA ASN A 69 -26.58 -14.56 22.96
C ASN A 69 -27.52 -13.77 23.86
#